data_AF-A0A0S8FM72-F1
#
_entry.id   AF-A0A0S8FM72-F1
#
_cell.length_a   1.000
_cell.length_b   1.000
_cell.length_c   1.000
_cell.angle_alpha   90.00
_cell.angle_beta   90.00
_cell.angle_gamma   90.00
#
_symmetry.space_group_name_H-M   'P 1'
#
loop_
_entity.id
_entity.type
_entity.pdbx_description
1 polymer ?
#
loop_
_entity_poly.entity_id
_entity_poly.type
_entity_poly.pdbx_seq_one_letter_code
_entity_poly.pdbx_strand_id
1 'polypeptide(L)'
;MTVRTTCKNCGRRLKGSDSLLGKTVPCPNCGEPIHIVGERDTGAGGQDEPAAPVAARSPRFSPQRRKSVWEVEAPERPSEEQHPPLGVERPPAEEPIERLIRTHGAGDADMRARERSNKDVCEDLKMDLYRRVLERRDELGLRFRMELGEPYDYWMSMRFFEALGTELLHERSIRVTIDEDEHTYDVQYESNARPVTPQLGLKTISEEDIEAWLTFLVALKKPKEKKGNLGERLRRFMKKGLGVLTVPLGCVVVILALALLPLWIVLGVVWFALSGRIRRTYTIARQVPSQVPKSYRPMSYWHTLVPGIGEHEQGVRAGLKSGLEGLDLPDTAVAEKELTQWGGYTLEEKRTWLTVSSRRAVVLVGVWGYGADLYVSWDAYLNTSFWDRRPVKTIWPVKKLARATGSWLRALASRVQVLDYEAIATPMTEYDYADVSALSDAVHKVVLETVEVLQKRFRIERELDRTPVHVPRTGAEGRPGVAESAERPTSGLKSLLSGLRRKR
;
A
#
# COMPACT_ATOMS: atom_id res chain seq x y z
N MET A 1 -3.08 -12.78 37.64
CA MET A 1 -2.67 -11.36 37.66
C MET A 1 -1.34 -11.23 36.93
N THR A 2 -0.98 -10.03 36.44
CA THR A 2 0.27 -9.82 35.69
C THR A 2 1.24 -8.97 36.50
N VAL A 3 2.52 -9.34 36.51
CA VAL A 3 3.60 -8.63 37.22
C VAL A 3 4.44 -7.89 36.20
N ARG A 4 4.79 -6.64 36.51
CA ARG A 4 5.68 -5.82 35.67
C ARG A 4 7.08 -5.81 36.28
N THR A 5 8.09 -6.08 35.47
CA THR A 5 9.51 -5.94 35.86
C THR A 5 10.27 -5.22 34.76
N THR A 6 11.37 -4.54 35.10
CA THR A 6 12.23 -3.86 34.12
C THR A 6 13.59 -4.55 34.11
N CYS A 7 14.05 -4.95 32.93
CA CYS A 7 15.39 -5.53 32.79
C CYS A 7 16.46 -4.47 33.09
N LYS A 8 17.37 -4.72 34.04
CA LYS A 8 18.43 -3.78 34.39
C LYS A 8 19.46 -3.56 33.26
N ASN A 9 19.64 -4.54 32.38
CA ASN A 9 20.61 -4.44 31.28
C ASN A 9 20.02 -3.67 30.09
N CYS A 10 18.90 -4.14 29.52
CA CYS A 10 18.33 -3.51 28.31
C CYS A 10 17.26 -2.43 28.55
N GLY A 11 16.86 -2.17 29.80
CA GLY A 11 15.85 -1.16 30.15
C GLY A 11 14.41 -1.47 29.73
N ARG A 12 14.14 -2.59 29.02
CA ARG A 12 12.78 -2.95 28.60
C ARG A 12 11.91 -3.40 29.78
N ARG A 13 10.66 -2.93 29.78
CA ARG A 13 9.59 -3.36 30.68
C ARG A 13 8.98 -4.66 30.17
N LEU A 14 8.91 -5.67 31.02
CA LEU A 14 8.36 -6.99 30.73
C LEU A 14 7.10 -7.23 31.56
N LYS A 15 6.11 -7.91 30.99
CA LYS A 15 4.91 -8.39 31.68
C LYS A 15 5.01 -9.91 31.82
N GLY A 16 4.92 -10.42 33.05
CA GLY A 16 4.97 -11.85 33.36
C GLY A 16 3.73 -12.32 34.12
N SER A 17 3.51 -13.62 34.15
CA SER A 17 2.50 -14.24 35.02
C SER A 17 2.93 -14.24 36.48
N ASP A 18 1.96 -14.21 37.40
CA ASP A 18 2.19 -14.31 38.85
C ASP A 18 3.03 -15.54 39.27
N SER A 19 2.97 -16.63 38.48
CA SER A 19 3.75 -17.85 38.72
C SER A 19 5.28 -17.66 38.64
N LEU A 20 5.72 -16.49 38.15
CA LEU A 20 7.13 -16.11 38.04
C LEU A 20 7.61 -15.21 39.18
N LEU A 21 6.73 -14.84 40.13
CA LEU A 21 7.13 -14.09 41.33
C LEU A 21 8.19 -14.85 42.14
N GLY A 22 9.28 -14.16 42.47
CA GLY A 22 10.40 -14.73 43.21
C GLY A 22 11.29 -15.68 42.40
N LYS A 23 11.03 -15.84 41.09
CA LYS A 23 11.88 -16.65 40.20
C LYS A 23 12.83 -15.76 39.40
N THR A 24 13.98 -16.33 39.05
CA THR A 24 14.92 -15.73 38.10
C THR A 24 14.65 -16.31 36.73
N VAL A 25 14.36 -15.45 35.76
CA VAL A 25 14.08 -15.84 34.36
C VAL A 25 14.97 -15.06 33.40
N PRO A 26 15.42 -15.66 32.28
CA PRO A 26 16.24 -14.95 31.30
C PRO A 26 15.43 -13.89 30.57
N CYS A 27 16.03 -12.72 30.32
CA CYS A 27 15.41 -11.66 29.53
C CYS A 27 15.21 -12.12 28.07
N PRO A 28 14.00 -12.05 27.50
CA PRO A 28 13.77 -12.44 26.11
C PRO A 28 14.49 -11.54 25.08
N ASN A 29 14.99 -10.38 25.50
CA ASN A 29 15.67 -9.44 24.62
C ASN A 29 17.20 -9.51 24.68
N CYS A 30 17.78 -9.78 25.85
CA CYS A 30 19.24 -9.75 26.04
C CYS A 30 19.83 -11.00 26.72
N GLY A 31 19.00 -11.96 27.14
CA GLY A 31 19.45 -13.19 27.80
C GLY A 31 19.81 -13.05 29.28
N GLU A 32 20.08 -11.83 29.77
CA GLU A 32 20.47 -11.57 31.17
C GLU A 32 19.41 -12.10 32.17
N PRO A 33 19.81 -12.77 33.27
CA PRO A 33 18.87 -13.24 34.30
C PRO A 33 18.20 -12.06 35.02
N ILE A 34 16.87 -12.06 35.05
CA ILE A 34 16.04 -11.06 35.73
C ILE A 34 15.36 -11.71 36.93
N HIS A 35 15.60 -11.16 38.12
CA HIS A 35 14.87 -11.53 39.32
C HIS A 35 13.54 -10.77 39.38
N ILE A 36 12.41 -11.48 39.41
CA ILE A 36 11.08 -10.87 39.48
C ILE A 36 10.74 -10.58 40.94
N VAL A 37 10.95 -9.34 41.36
CA VAL A 37 10.56 -8.83 42.69
C VAL A 37 9.12 -8.33 42.60
N GLY A 38 8.22 -8.90 43.41
CA GLY A 38 6.80 -8.62 43.34
C GLY A 38 6.40 -7.35 44.04
N GLU A 39 6.36 -6.24 43.31
CA GLU A 39 5.52 -5.11 43.69
C GLU A 39 4.15 -5.34 43.04
N ARG A 40 3.15 -5.65 43.87
CA ARG A 40 1.78 -5.92 43.37
C ARG A 40 1.21 -4.60 42.87
N ASP A 41 0.98 -4.50 41.57
CA ASP A 41 0.17 -3.43 40.99
C ASP A 41 -1.27 -3.59 41.47
N THR A 42 -1.66 -2.95 42.57
CA THR A 42 -3.06 -2.85 43.05
C THR A 42 -3.85 -1.80 42.26
N GLY A 43 -3.55 -1.63 40.98
CA GLY A 43 -4.24 -0.72 40.10
C GLY A 43 -5.70 -1.15 39.91
N ALA A 44 -6.58 -0.60 40.74
CA ALA A 44 -8.02 -0.72 40.62
C ALA A 44 -8.48 -0.10 39.30
N GLY A 45 -9.11 -0.91 38.44
CA GLY A 45 -9.75 -0.43 37.22
C GLY A 45 -10.36 -1.56 36.40
N GLY A 46 -11.68 -1.73 36.52
CA GLY A 46 -12.54 -2.40 35.53
C GLY A 46 -12.61 -3.92 35.63
N GLN A 47 -13.63 -4.43 36.33
CA GLN A 47 -14.08 -5.81 36.19
C GLN A 47 -14.83 -5.93 34.86
N ASP A 48 -14.26 -6.64 33.90
CA ASP A 48 -15.04 -7.28 32.84
C ASP A 48 -15.26 -8.76 33.22
N GLU A 49 -16.53 -9.12 33.13
CA GLU A 49 -17.19 -10.35 33.51
C GLU A 49 -16.68 -11.56 32.69
N PRO A 50 -16.31 -12.70 33.33
CA PRO A 50 -15.83 -13.87 32.59
C PRO A 50 -17.00 -14.64 31.95
N ALA A 51 -16.99 -14.75 30.63
CA ALA A 51 -17.90 -15.61 29.87
C ALA A 51 -17.68 -17.10 30.18
N ALA A 52 -18.79 -17.83 30.28
CA ALA A 52 -18.89 -19.24 30.64
C ALA A 52 -18.16 -20.20 29.67
N PRO A 53 -17.73 -21.39 30.14
CA PRO A 53 -17.05 -22.38 29.32
C PRO A 53 -18.03 -23.09 28.38
N VAL A 54 -17.81 -22.99 27.07
CA VAL A 54 -18.53 -23.79 26.07
C VAL A 54 -17.94 -25.20 26.02
N ALA A 55 -18.81 -26.18 26.23
CA ALA A 55 -18.52 -27.60 26.31
C ALA A 55 -17.94 -28.18 25.01
N ALA A 56 -16.97 -29.08 25.19
CA ALA A 56 -16.41 -29.92 24.15
C ALA A 56 -17.43 -30.92 23.59
N ARG A 57 -17.51 -31.00 22.26
CA ARG A 57 -18.04 -32.18 21.54
C ARG A 57 -17.09 -32.53 20.39
N SER A 58 -16.35 -33.61 20.57
CA SER A 58 -15.62 -34.29 19.51
C SER A 58 -16.57 -35.11 18.64
N PRO A 59 -16.41 -35.14 17.31
CA PRO A 59 -16.79 -36.29 16.50
C PRO A 59 -15.55 -37.16 16.27
N ARG A 60 -15.67 -38.44 16.62
CA ARG A 60 -14.80 -39.51 16.12
C ARG A 60 -15.01 -39.62 14.61
N PHE A 61 -13.98 -39.34 13.81
CA PHE A 61 -13.94 -39.75 12.41
C PHE A 61 -12.84 -40.80 12.24
N SER A 62 -13.26 -41.99 11.82
CA SER A 62 -12.40 -43.11 11.44
C SER A 62 -11.67 -42.80 10.13
N PRO A 63 -10.37 -43.07 10.00
CA PRO A 63 -9.69 -42.91 8.72
C PRO A 63 -10.07 -44.07 7.78
N GLN A 64 -10.92 -43.81 6.79
CA GLN A 64 -11.02 -44.67 5.62
C GLN A 64 -9.75 -44.48 4.78
N ARG A 65 -8.90 -45.51 4.83
CA ARG A 65 -7.70 -45.71 4.01
C ARG A 65 -8.08 -45.71 2.53
N ARG A 66 -8.07 -44.54 1.87
CA ARG A 66 -8.13 -44.45 0.40
C ARG A 66 -6.83 -45.03 -0.17
N LYS A 67 -6.98 -46.04 -1.04
CA LYS A 67 -5.89 -46.60 -1.85
C LYS A 67 -5.34 -45.50 -2.77
N SER A 68 -4.02 -45.32 -2.76
CA SER A 68 -3.31 -44.44 -3.68
C SER A 68 -3.44 -44.96 -5.11
N VAL A 69 -3.90 -44.10 -6.02
CA VAL A 69 -4.16 -44.37 -7.45
C VAL A 69 -2.87 -44.29 -8.30
N TRP A 70 -1.70 -44.55 -7.70
CA TRP A 70 -0.40 -44.48 -8.38
C TRP A 70 0.20 -45.87 -8.53
N GLU A 71 -0.47 -46.72 -9.29
CA GLU A 71 0.08 -47.97 -9.80
C GLU A 71 -0.16 -47.96 -11.32
N VAL A 72 0.65 -47.15 -12.00
CA VAL A 72 0.74 -47.13 -13.47
C VAL A 72 2.06 -47.81 -13.83
N GLU A 73 1.94 -48.81 -14.70
CA GLU A 73 2.97 -49.71 -15.19
C GLU A 73 4.29 -49.01 -15.50
N ALA A 74 5.37 -49.55 -14.93
CA ALA A 74 6.73 -49.18 -15.30
C ALA A 74 7.02 -49.67 -16.73
N PRO A 75 7.47 -48.83 -17.66
CA PRO A 75 7.93 -49.31 -18.96
C PRO A 75 9.22 -50.11 -18.82
N GLU A 76 9.28 -51.22 -19.56
CA GLU A 76 10.42 -52.13 -19.66
C GLU A 76 11.71 -51.38 -20.06
N ARG A 77 12.81 -51.73 -19.39
CA ARG A 77 14.15 -51.21 -19.68
C ARG A 77 14.59 -51.62 -21.09
N PRO A 78 15.08 -50.70 -21.93
CA PRO A 78 15.91 -51.07 -23.06
C PRO A 78 17.25 -51.61 -22.57
N SER A 79 17.70 -52.65 -23.24
CA SER A 79 18.97 -53.34 -23.04
C SER A 79 20.19 -52.44 -23.17
N GLU A 80 21.12 -52.70 -22.26
CA GLU A 80 22.49 -52.21 -22.10
C GLU A 80 23.30 -52.25 -23.41
N GLU A 81 23.52 -51.09 -24.03
CA GLU A 81 24.50 -50.91 -25.11
C GLU A 81 25.81 -50.34 -24.57
N GLN A 82 26.90 -51.06 -24.84
CA GLN A 82 28.26 -50.77 -24.43
C GLN A 82 28.84 -49.61 -25.25
N HIS A 83 29.30 -48.55 -24.57
CA HIS A 83 30.17 -47.53 -25.16
C HIS A 83 31.64 -47.70 -24.73
N PRO A 84 32.62 -47.43 -25.63
CA PRO A 84 34.05 -47.55 -25.34
C PRO A 84 34.61 -46.31 -24.60
N PRO A 85 35.80 -46.42 -23.96
CA PRO A 85 36.32 -45.39 -23.07
C PRO A 85 36.96 -44.22 -23.84
N LEU A 86 36.60 -42.99 -23.48
CA LEU A 86 37.28 -41.77 -23.91
C LEU A 86 38.34 -41.36 -22.87
N GLY A 87 39.54 -41.07 -23.38
CA GLY A 87 40.71 -40.65 -22.60
C GLY A 87 40.52 -39.29 -21.94
N VAL A 88 41.01 -39.19 -20.70
CA VAL A 88 40.95 -37.99 -19.85
C VAL A 88 42.29 -37.25 -19.95
N GLU A 89 42.28 -36.08 -20.59
CA GLU A 89 43.35 -35.07 -20.44
C GLU A 89 43.06 -34.17 -19.23
N ARG A 90 44.07 -33.95 -18.38
CA ARG A 90 44.01 -33.07 -17.20
C ARG A 90 44.01 -31.58 -17.62
N PRO A 91 43.16 -30.72 -17.03
CA PRO A 91 43.29 -29.27 -17.19
C PRO A 91 44.42 -28.68 -16.33
N PRO A 92 45.02 -27.54 -16.73
CA PRO A 92 46.12 -26.89 -16.02
C PRO A 92 45.66 -26.07 -14.81
N ALA A 93 46.59 -25.87 -13.88
CA ALA A 93 46.43 -25.27 -12.55
C ALA A 93 45.76 -23.88 -12.52
N GLU A 94 44.86 -23.72 -11.55
CA GLU A 94 44.07 -22.51 -11.28
C GLU A 94 44.89 -21.39 -10.60
N GLU A 95 44.62 -20.14 -10.99
CA GLU A 95 45.15 -18.94 -10.34
C GLU A 95 44.45 -18.63 -8.99
N PRO A 96 45.10 -17.93 -8.05
CA PRO A 96 44.58 -17.73 -6.70
C PRO A 96 43.39 -16.76 -6.65
N ILE A 97 42.30 -17.23 -6.04
CA ILE A 97 40.99 -16.59 -5.83
C ILE A 97 41.07 -15.19 -5.15
N GLU A 98 42.17 -14.88 -4.46
CA GLU A 98 42.35 -13.61 -3.72
C GLU A 98 42.37 -12.35 -4.59
N ARG A 99 42.69 -12.45 -5.89
CA ARG A 99 42.65 -11.28 -6.79
C ARG A 99 41.23 -10.86 -7.20
N LEU A 100 40.28 -11.79 -7.27
CA LEU A 100 38.90 -11.47 -7.71
C LEU A 100 38.07 -10.73 -6.66
N ILE A 101 38.39 -10.94 -5.37
CA ILE A 101 37.65 -10.34 -4.25
C ILE A 101 37.95 -8.83 -4.12
N ARG A 102 39.18 -8.38 -4.46
CA ARG A 102 39.54 -6.95 -4.39
C ARG A 102 38.89 -6.07 -5.46
N THR A 103 38.59 -6.62 -6.64
CA THR A 103 38.05 -5.82 -7.76
C THR A 103 36.54 -5.58 -7.67
N HIS A 104 35.79 -6.44 -6.96
CA HIS A 104 34.34 -6.27 -6.83
C HIS A 104 33.90 -5.36 -5.67
N GLY A 105 34.71 -5.19 -4.63
CA GLY A 105 34.40 -4.28 -3.52
C GLY A 105 34.48 -2.78 -3.87
N ALA A 106 35.18 -2.42 -4.96
CA ALA A 106 35.38 -1.03 -5.35
C ALA A 106 34.16 -0.40 -6.05
N GLY A 107 33.34 -1.21 -6.76
CA GLY A 107 32.17 -0.72 -7.51
C GLY A 107 30.98 -0.35 -6.62
N ASP A 108 30.70 -1.16 -5.59
CA ASP A 108 29.60 -0.90 -4.66
C ASP A 108 29.88 0.29 -3.74
N ALA A 109 31.16 0.57 -3.46
CA ALA A 109 31.57 1.75 -2.70
C ALA A 109 31.39 3.05 -3.50
N ASP A 110 31.70 3.05 -4.80
CA ASP A 110 31.53 4.21 -5.68
C ASP A 110 30.05 4.54 -5.92
N MET A 111 29.19 3.53 -6.08
CA MET A 111 27.73 3.73 -6.22
C MET A 111 27.11 4.34 -4.96
N ARG A 112 27.43 3.82 -3.77
CA ARG A 112 26.96 4.39 -2.50
C ARG A 112 27.53 5.77 -2.21
N ALA A 113 28.74 6.08 -2.70
CA ALA A 113 29.31 7.41 -2.59
C ALA A 113 28.57 8.42 -3.48
N ARG A 114 28.16 8.01 -4.70
CA ARG A 114 27.33 8.84 -5.59
C ARG A 114 25.92 9.06 -5.05
N GLU A 115 25.27 8.05 -4.51
CA GLU A 115 23.94 8.19 -3.87
C GLU A 115 23.99 9.16 -2.69
N ARG A 116 25.01 9.05 -1.83
CA ARG A 116 25.20 10.00 -0.72
C ARG A 116 25.43 11.42 -1.24
N SER A 117 26.25 11.57 -2.29
CA SER A 117 26.51 12.87 -2.90
C SER A 117 25.26 13.49 -3.50
N ASN A 118 24.39 12.72 -4.17
CA ASN A 118 23.15 13.24 -4.75
C ASN A 118 22.15 13.68 -3.68
N LYS A 119 22.06 12.91 -2.58
CA LYS A 119 21.21 13.26 -1.43
C LYS A 119 21.65 14.55 -0.76
N ASP A 120 22.96 14.72 -0.54
CA ASP A 120 23.51 15.94 0.06
C ASP A 120 23.26 17.17 -0.85
N VAL A 121 23.42 17.02 -2.16
CA VAL A 121 23.11 18.08 -3.15
C VAL A 121 21.62 18.45 -3.14
N CYS A 122 20.72 17.46 -3.04
CA CYS A 122 19.28 17.72 -2.96
C CYS A 122 18.90 18.47 -1.67
N GLU A 123 19.48 18.12 -0.53
CA GLU A 123 19.23 18.82 0.74
C GLU A 123 19.77 20.25 0.74
N ASP A 124 21.00 20.47 0.25
CA ASP A 124 21.56 21.82 0.14
C ASP A 124 20.68 22.72 -0.72
N LEU A 125 20.15 22.17 -1.81
CA LEU A 125 19.30 22.91 -2.72
C LEU A 125 17.90 23.19 -2.15
N LYS A 126 17.31 22.25 -1.40
CA LYS A 126 16.07 22.50 -0.63
C LYS A 126 16.27 23.64 0.35
N MET A 127 17.38 23.65 1.07
CA MET A 127 17.68 24.66 2.08
C MET A 127 17.97 26.04 1.45
N ASP A 128 18.63 26.08 0.30
CA ASP A 128 18.82 27.33 -0.45
C ASP A 128 17.48 27.91 -0.92
N LEU A 129 16.62 27.08 -1.52
CA LEU A 129 15.29 27.50 -1.97
C LEU A 129 14.43 28.01 -0.79
N TYR A 130 14.43 27.28 0.33
CA TYR A 130 13.73 27.70 1.54
C TYR A 130 14.23 29.07 2.03
N ARG A 131 15.55 29.29 2.04
CA ARG A 131 16.16 30.56 2.45
C ARG A 131 15.72 31.70 1.54
N ARG A 132 15.79 31.54 0.22
CA ARG A 132 15.38 32.58 -0.74
C ARG A 132 13.90 32.96 -0.62
N VAL A 133 13.02 31.97 -0.41
CA VAL A 133 11.59 32.23 -0.17
C VAL A 133 11.37 33.02 1.13
N LEU A 134 12.14 32.73 2.19
CA LEU A 134 12.08 33.49 3.45
C LEU A 134 12.58 34.92 3.29
N GLU A 135 13.74 35.12 2.66
CA GLU A 135 14.32 36.43 2.41
C GLU A 135 13.36 37.30 1.60
N ARG A 136 12.83 36.76 0.50
CA ARG A 136 11.89 37.47 -0.36
C ARG A 136 10.55 37.77 0.33
N ARG A 137 10.07 36.88 1.20
CA ARG A 137 8.89 37.14 2.05
C ARG A 137 9.12 38.37 2.93
N ASP A 138 10.29 38.45 3.57
CA ASP A 138 10.63 39.51 4.51
C ASP A 138 10.81 40.86 3.79
N GLU A 139 11.43 40.86 2.61
CA GLU A 139 11.51 42.04 1.72
C GLU A 139 10.13 42.57 1.33
N LEU A 140 9.17 41.68 1.05
CA LEU A 140 7.79 42.02 0.70
C LEU A 140 6.91 42.35 1.92
N GLY A 141 7.44 42.25 3.15
CA GLY A 141 6.72 42.54 4.38
C GLY A 141 5.56 41.58 4.68
N LEU A 142 5.60 40.36 4.14
CA LEU A 142 4.51 39.39 4.26
C LEU A 142 4.60 38.63 5.59
N ARG A 143 3.52 38.69 6.39
CA ARG A 143 3.45 38.03 7.71
C ARG A 143 2.67 36.71 7.63
N PHE A 144 3.34 35.64 7.20
CA PHE A 144 2.80 34.28 7.30
C PHE A 144 3.83 33.33 7.91
N ARG A 145 3.33 32.30 8.61
CA ARG A 145 4.17 31.21 9.13
C ARG A 145 4.40 30.18 8.03
N MET A 146 5.66 29.81 7.84
CA MET A 146 6.09 28.81 6.86
C MET A 146 6.64 27.59 7.59
N GLU A 147 6.08 26.41 7.32
CA GLU A 147 6.56 25.14 7.87
C GLU A 147 7.09 24.27 6.74
N LEU A 148 8.30 23.73 6.94
CA LEU A 148 8.87 22.69 6.09
C LEU A 148 8.19 21.37 6.47
N GLY A 149 7.62 20.66 5.50
CA GLY A 149 7.16 19.29 5.72
C GLY A 149 8.31 18.35 6.11
N GLU A 150 7.97 17.16 6.60
CA GLU A 150 8.98 16.11 6.85
C GLU A 150 9.82 15.89 5.58
N PRO A 151 11.17 15.93 5.68
CA PRO A 151 12.03 15.78 4.52
C PRO A 151 11.88 14.37 3.97
N TYR A 152 11.33 14.26 2.76
CA TYR A 152 11.52 13.09 1.90
C TYR A 152 12.62 13.43 0.90
N ASP A 153 13.32 12.42 0.41
CA ASP A 153 14.57 12.60 -0.33
C ASP A 153 14.41 13.55 -1.55
N TYR A 154 13.23 13.63 -2.18
CA TYR A 154 13.03 14.31 -3.48
C TYR A 154 11.93 15.37 -3.56
N TRP A 155 11.30 15.76 -2.44
CA TRP A 155 10.31 16.85 -2.48
C TRP A 155 10.29 17.69 -1.22
N MET A 156 9.95 18.96 -1.39
CA MET A 156 9.74 19.94 -0.31
C MET A 156 8.30 20.42 -0.35
N SER A 157 7.59 20.36 0.79
CA SER A 157 6.31 21.03 0.94
C SER A 157 6.46 22.24 1.85
N MET A 158 6.09 23.41 1.33
CA MET A 158 5.97 24.64 2.10
C MET A 158 4.51 24.88 2.42
N ARG A 159 4.16 24.90 3.71
CA ARG A 159 2.80 25.19 4.18
C ARG A 159 2.73 26.62 4.69
N PHE A 160 1.68 27.32 4.27
CA PHE A 160 1.47 28.73 4.57
C PHE A 160 0.20 28.90 5.39
N PHE A 161 0.34 29.63 6.48
CA PHE A 161 -0.72 29.89 7.43
C PHE A 161 -1.00 31.39 7.53
N GLU A 162 -2.18 31.81 7.08
CA GLU A 162 -2.67 33.18 7.32
C GLU A 162 -3.17 33.25 8.78
N ALA A 163 -2.39 33.93 9.63
CA ALA A 163 -2.74 34.12 11.03
C ALA A 163 -3.45 35.47 11.21
N LEU A 164 -4.68 35.42 11.70
CA LEU A 164 -5.42 36.61 12.16
C LEU A 164 -5.67 36.42 13.67
N GLY A 165 -4.66 36.74 14.48
CA GLY A 165 -4.62 36.35 15.90
C GLY A 165 -4.12 34.91 16.07
N THR A 166 -4.82 34.10 16.87
CA THR A 166 -4.46 32.70 17.17
C THR A 166 -5.12 31.66 16.25
N GLU A 167 -6.06 32.06 15.39
CA GLU A 167 -6.80 31.14 14.53
C GLU A 167 -6.18 31.02 13.13
N LEU A 168 -6.00 29.76 12.70
CA LEU A 168 -5.53 29.33 11.39
C LEU A 168 -6.70 29.39 10.39
N LEU A 169 -6.75 30.44 9.57
CA LEU A 169 -7.89 30.63 8.66
C LEU A 169 -7.78 29.76 7.41
N HIS A 170 -6.64 29.77 6.73
CA HIS A 170 -6.43 29.06 5.45
C HIS A 170 -5.04 28.43 5.40
N GLU A 171 -4.99 27.16 4.97
CA GLU A 171 -3.77 26.41 4.65
C GLU A 171 -3.61 26.34 3.13
N ARG A 172 -2.43 26.71 2.65
CA ARG A 172 -1.98 26.52 1.27
C ARG A 172 -0.65 25.81 1.29
N SER A 173 -0.44 24.88 0.37
CA SER A 173 0.83 24.16 0.23
C SER A 173 1.37 24.31 -1.18
N ILE A 174 2.66 24.56 -1.28
CA ILE A 174 3.41 24.41 -2.53
C ILE A 174 4.28 23.18 -2.34
N ARG A 175 4.17 22.20 -3.24
CA ARG A 175 5.05 21.03 -3.29
C ARG A 175 6.01 21.20 -4.46
N VAL A 176 7.29 21.21 -4.18
CA VAL A 176 8.37 21.26 -5.18
C VAL A 176 9.01 19.88 -5.20
N THR A 177 8.95 19.18 -6.32
CA THR A 177 9.63 17.90 -6.55
C THR A 177 10.92 18.18 -7.33
N ILE A 178 12.03 17.56 -6.90
CA ILE A 178 13.34 17.69 -7.53
C ILE A 178 13.63 16.37 -8.25
N ASP A 179 13.89 16.44 -9.55
CA ASP A 179 14.33 15.28 -10.33
C ASP A 179 15.87 15.14 -10.20
N GLU A 180 16.33 13.98 -9.72
CA GLU A 180 17.75 13.70 -9.49
C GLU A 180 18.56 13.70 -10.79
N ASP A 181 17.99 13.17 -11.88
CA ASP A 181 18.75 12.87 -13.09
C ASP A 181 18.96 14.12 -13.95
N GLU A 182 17.97 15.03 -13.97
CA GLU A 182 17.98 16.21 -14.83
C GLU A 182 18.18 17.53 -14.09
N HIS A 183 18.21 17.50 -12.74
CA HIS A 183 18.25 18.70 -11.89
C HIS A 183 17.09 19.66 -12.21
N THR A 184 15.95 19.10 -12.61
CA THR A 184 14.73 19.85 -12.95
C THR A 184 13.78 19.90 -11.74
N TYR A 185 12.93 20.92 -11.72
CA TYR A 185 11.95 21.17 -10.69
C TYR A 185 10.54 21.05 -11.25
N ASP A 186 9.71 20.29 -10.56
CA ASP A 186 8.27 20.26 -10.78
C ASP A 186 7.57 20.94 -9.61
N VAL A 187 6.76 21.95 -9.91
CA VAL A 187 6.05 22.74 -8.89
C VAL A 187 4.56 22.41 -8.95
N GLN A 188 4.05 21.82 -7.88
CA GLN A 188 2.65 21.52 -7.67
C GLN A 188 2.05 22.47 -6.63
N TYR A 189 1.06 23.26 -7.05
CA TYR A 189 0.33 24.16 -6.19
C TYR A 189 -0.92 23.46 -5.63
N GLU A 190 -0.96 23.25 -4.31
CA GLU A 190 -2.09 22.67 -3.61
C GLU A 190 -2.79 23.75 -2.77
N SER A 191 -4.10 23.92 -2.97
CA SER A 191 -4.92 24.74 -2.08
C SER A 191 -6.17 23.98 -1.70
N ASN A 192 -6.56 24.05 -0.43
CA ASN A 192 -7.80 23.45 0.07
C ASN A 192 -9.06 23.97 -0.67
N ALA A 193 -8.94 25.10 -1.38
CA ALA A 193 -10.02 25.71 -2.14
C ALA A 193 -10.16 25.17 -3.59
N ARG A 194 -9.05 24.88 -4.29
CA ARG A 194 -9.00 24.34 -5.67
C ARG A 194 -7.63 23.70 -5.98
N PRO A 195 -7.58 22.55 -6.68
CA PRO A 195 -6.34 22.06 -7.29
C PRO A 195 -5.96 22.99 -8.46
N VAL A 196 -4.67 23.31 -8.56
CA VAL A 196 -4.10 24.15 -9.62
C VAL A 196 -3.20 23.26 -10.49
N THR A 197 -3.12 23.57 -11.78
CA THR A 197 -2.32 22.81 -12.76
C THR A 197 -0.83 22.86 -12.39
N PRO A 198 -0.10 21.74 -12.41
CA PRO A 198 1.34 21.72 -12.17
C PRO A 198 2.10 22.51 -13.24
N GLN A 199 3.20 23.15 -12.84
CA GLN A 199 4.24 23.62 -13.76
C GLN A 199 5.35 22.57 -13.78
N LEU A 200 5.64 22.00 -14.96
CA LEU A 200 6.59 20.90 -15.14
C LEU A 200 7.90 21.39 -15.78
N GLY A 201 9.04 20.84 -15.36
CA GLY A 201 10.31 20.90 -16.07
C GLY A 201 11.07 22.23 -15.98
N LEU A 202 11.03 22.92 -14.84
CA LEU A 202 11.85 24.13 -14.64
C LEU A 202 13.31 23.74 -14.41
N LYS A 203 14.26 24.27 -15.19
CA LYS A 203 15.70 23.93 -15.05
C LYS A 203 16.42 24.74 -13.98
N THR A 204 15.94 25.95 -13.70
CA THR A 204 16.50 26.85 -12.69
C THR A 204 15.36 27.66 -12.09
N ILE A 205 15.31 27.75 -10.77
CA ILE A 205 14.31 28.57 -10.08
C ILE A 205 14.77 30.02 -10.16
N SER A 206 14.01 30.84 -10.89
CA SER A 206 14.28 32.28 -10.98
C SER A 206 13.65 33.04 -9.82
N GLU A 207 14.13 34.25 -9.55
CA GLU A 207 13.48 35.16 -8.58
C GLU A 207 12.04 35.48 -8.99
N GLU A 208 11.74 35.47 -10.30
CA GLU A 208 10.38 35.66 -10.83
C GLU A 208 9.45 34.51 -10.44
N ASP A 209 9.96 33.27 -10.39
CA ASP A 209 9.21 32.10 -9.94
C ASP A 209 8.88 32.19 -8.45
N ILE A 210 9.85 32.61 -7.63
CA ILE A 210 9.66 32.83 -6.18
C ILE A 210 8.62 33.94 -5.96
N GLU A 211 8.69 35.03 -6.73
CA GLU A 211 7.70 36.11 -6.66
C GLU A 211 6.31 35.65 -7.12
N ALA A 212 6.23 34.80 -8.15
CA ALA A 212 4.98 34.19 -8.58
C ALA A 212 4.38 33.27 -7.50
N TRP A 213 5.21 32.51 -6.78
CA TRP A 213 4.79 31.68 -5.66
C TRP A 213 4.24 32.53 -4.52
N LEU A 214 4.97 33.56 -4.10
CA LEU A 214 4.54 34.49 -3.06
C LEU A 214 3.27 35.24 -3.47
N THR A 215 3.16 35.64 -4.74
CA THR A 215 1.95 36.25 -5.28
C THR A 215 0.78 35.28 -5.26
N PHE A 216 0.97 34.02 -5.67
CA PHE A 216 -0.08 32.99 -5.57
C PHE A 216 -0.58 32.84 -4.14
N LEU A 217 0.33 32.86 -3.16
CA LEU A 217 0.03 32.75 -1.73
C LEU A 217 -0.75 33.96 -1.20
N VAL A 218 -0.43 35.17 -1.67
CA VAL A 218 -1.06 36.43 -1.24
C VAL A 218 -2.34 36.79 -2.02
N ALA A 219 -2.52 36.30 -3.24
CA ALA A 219 -3.57 36.72 -4.20
C ALA A 219 -5.03 36.42 -3.81
N LEU A 220 -5.35 36.17 -2.52
CA LEU A 220 -6.74 36.08 -2.05
C LEU A 220 -7.42 37.43 -1.76
N LYS A 221 -6.71 38.55 -1.86
CA LYS A 221 -7.32 39.87 -1.72
C LYS A 221 -7.25 40.69 -3.00
N LYS A 222 -8.15 40.39 -3.94
CA LYS A 222 -9.06 41.48 -4.30
C LYS A 222 -10.23 41.33 -3.35
N PRO A 223 -10.37 42.17 -2.30
CA PRO A 223 -11.66 42.26 -1.62
C PRO A 223 -12.67 42.40 -2.75
N LYS A 224 -13.65 41.49 -2.83
CA LYS A 224 -14.81 41.73 -3.69
C LYS A 224 -15.30 43.10 -3.24
N GLU A 225 -14.98 44.10 -4.03
CA GLU A 225 -15.51 45.44 -3.91
C GLU A 225 -17.00 45.19 -3.78
N LYS A 226 -17.52 45.40 -2.57
CA LYS A 226 -18.92 45.13 -2.25
C LYS A 226 -19.66 45.98 -3.26
N LYS A 227 -20.13 45.37 -4.37
CA LYS A 227 -21.00 46.00 -5.35
C LYS A 227 -22.06 46.67 -4.49
N GLY A 228 -22.00 48.00 -4.47
CA GLY A 228 -22.61 48.82 -3.43
C GLY A 228 -23.97 48.28 -3.11
N ASN A 229 -24.17 47.95 -1.83
CA ASN A 229 -25.36 47.30 -1.29
C ASN A 229 -26.57 47.89 -2.00
N LEU A 230 -27.27 47.10 -2.82
CA LEU A 230 -28.48 47.54 -3.52
C LEU A 230 -29.46 48.19 -2.53
N GLY A 231 -29.46 47.70 -1.28
CA GLY A 231 -30.19 48.26 -0.15
C GLY A 231 -29.82 49.70 0.25
N GLU A 232 -28.57 50.15 0.06
CA GLU A 232 -28.18 51.55 0.32
C GLU A 232 -28.57 52.50 -0.83
N ARG A 233 -28.59 52.00 -2.07
CA ARG A 233 -29.17 52.74 -3.20
C ARG A 233 -30.69 52.84 -3.07
N LEU A 234 -31.37 51.77 -2.67
CA LEU A 234 -32.82 51.78 -2.41
C LEU A 234 -33.18 52.68 -1.22
N ARG A 235 -32.40 52.67 -0.13
CA ARG A 235 -32.60 53.58 1.03
C ARG A 235 -32.44 55.05 0.67
N ARG A 236 -31.48 55.39 -0.20
CA ARG A 236 -31.30 56.78 -0.67
C ARG A 236 -32.42 57.21 -1.63
N PHE A 237 -32.96 56.30 -2.42
CA PHE A 237 -34.11 56.58 -3.29
C PHE A 237 -35.40 56.80 -2.48
N MET A 238 -35.66 55.97 -1.46
CA MET A 238 -36.86 56.11 -0.63
C MET A 238 -36.84 57.36 0.29
N LYS A 239 -35.66 57.89 0.64
CA LYS A 239 -35.57 59.07 1.53
C LYS A 239 -35.84 60.42 0.85
N LYS A 240 -35.87 60.52 -0.49
CA LYS A 240 -35.88 61.83 -1.18
C LYS A 240 -37.18 62.23 -1.89
N GLY A 241 -38.24 61.42 -1.92
CA GLY A 241 -39.36 61.74 -2.83
C GLY A 241 -40.80 61.41 -2.43
N LEU A 242 -41.09 60.77 -1.29
CA LEU A 242 -42.41 60.16 -1.11
C LEU A 242 -43.04 60.45 0.26
N GLY A 243 -43.17 61.73 0.60
CA GLY A 243 -43.72 62.17 1.90
C GLY A 243 -45.25 62.30 1.98
N VAL A 244 -45.98 62.34 0.85
CA VAL A 244 -47.42 62.67 0.86
C VAL A 244 -48.31 61.70 0.06
N LEU A 245 -47.75 60.88 -0.84
CA LEU A 245 -48.49 59.83 -1.58
C LEU A 245 -48.28 58.40 -1.05
N THR A 246 -47.45 58.21 -0.02
CA THR A 246 -47.05 56.88 0.48
C THR A 246 -48.10 56.18 1.32
N VAL A 247 -48.96 56.92 2.01
CA VAL A 247 -49.96 56.33 2.90
C VAL A 247 -51.01 55.52 2.13
N PRO A 248 -51.71 56.06 1.11
CA PRO A 248 -52.70 55.26 0.37
C PRO A 248 -52.04 54.15 -0.45
N LEU A 249 -50.88 54.40 -1.06
CA LEU A 249 -50.16 53.38 -1.82
C LEU A 249 -49.64 52.25 -0.89
N GLY A 250 -49.19 52.60 0.31
CA GLY A 250 -48.80 51.66 1.35
C GLY A 250 -49.97 50.80 1.81
N CYS A 251 -51.15 51.40 2.04
CA CYS A 251 -52.37 50.65 2.36
C CYS A 251 -52.77 49.70 1.24
N VAL A 252 -52.69 50.12 -0.03
CA VAL A 252 -52.96 49.24 -1.18
C VAL A 252 -51.97 48.08 -1.24
N VAL A 253 -50.67 48.32 -1.03
CA VAL A 253 -49.65 47.25 -1.00
C VAL A 253 -49.88 46.28 0.16
N VAL A 254 -50.27 46.78 1.35
CA VAL A 254 -50.59 45.94 2.51
C VAL A 254 -51.84 45.10 2.27
N ILE A 255 -52.90 45.69 1.71
CA ILE A 255 -54.13 44.96 1.35
C ILE A 255 -53.83 43.90 0.28
N LEU A 256 -53.02 44.23 -0.74
CA LEU A 256 -52.63 43.27 -1.76
C LEU A 256 -51.78 42.13 -1.19
N ALA A 257 -50.85 42.43 -0.27
CA ALA A 257 -50.04 41.42 0.41
C ALA A 257 -50.89 40.49 1.29
N LEU A 258 -51.88 41.03 2.00
CA LEU A 258 -52.84 40.26 2.80
C LEU A 258 -53.77 39.41 1.91
N ALA A 259 -54.24 39.95 0.79
CA ALA A 259 -55.06 39.22 -0.18
C ALA A 259 -54.28 38.06 -0.84
N LEU A 260 -52.97 38.19 -1.00
CA LEU A 260 -52.09 37.15 -1.54
C LEU A 260 -51.54 36.18 -0.48
N LEU A 261 -51.70 36.47 0.82
CA LEU A 261 -51.26 35.61 1.92
C LEU A 261 -51.74 34.14 1.78
N PRO A 262 -53.04 33.85 1.51
CA PRO A 262 -53.49 32.46 1.35
C PRO A 262 -52.79 31.75 0.17
N LEU A 263 -52.52 32.47 -0.92
CA LEU A 263 -51.77 31.93 -2.06
C LEU A 263 -50.33 31.55 -1.66
N TRP A 264 -49.65 32.41 -0.89
CA TRP A 264 -48.30 32.11 -0.37
C TRP A 264 -48.29 30.93 0.62
N ILE A 265 -49.32 30.79 1.45
CA ILE A 265 -49.45 29.64 2.38
C ILE A 265 -49.64 28.35 1.57
N VAL A 266 -50.52 28.34 0.56
CA VAL A 266 -50.72 27.17 -0.32
C VAL A 266 -49.45 26.83 -1.07
N LEU A 267 -48.76 27.82 -1.65
CA LEU A 267 -47.45 27.62 -2.29
C LEU A 267 -46.42 27.07 -1.31
N GLY A 268 -46.39 27.57 -0.07
CA GLY A 268 -45.50 27.09 0.99
C GLY A 268 -45.79 25.65 1.42
N VAL A 269 -47.06 25.26 1.56
CA VAL A 269 -47.48 23.90 1.91
C VAL A 269 -47.21 22.94 0.74
N VAL A 270 -47.52 23.33 -0.49
CA VAL A 270 -47.20 22.56 -1.70
C VAL A 270 -45.69 22.40 -1.83
N TRP A 271 -44.92 23.47 -1.63
CA TRP A 271 -43.47 23.42 -1.58
C TRP A 271 -42.95 22.50 -0.47
N PHE A 272 -43.51 22.57 0.74
CA PHE A 272 -43.12 21.73 1.86
C PHE A 272 -43.44 20.24 1.60
N ALA A 273 -44.65 19.93 1.14
CA ALA A 273 -45.09 18.58 0.81
C ALA A 273 -44.29 17.98 -0.36
N LEU A 274 -44.03 18.76 -1.41
CA LEU A 274 -43.14 18.37 -2.51
C LEU A 274 -41.71 18.19 -1.99
N SER A 275 -41.18 19.13 -1.22
CA SER A 275 -39.82 19.06 -0.70
C SER A 275 -39.58 17.86 0.23
N GLY A 276 -40.61 17.45 0.99
CA GLY A 276 -40.60 16.27 1.86
C GLY A 276 -40.62 14.95 1.08
N ARG A 277 -41.44 14.84 0.01
CA ARG A 277 -41.43 13.67 -0.89
C ARG A 277 -40.15 13.56 -1.73
N ILE A 278 -39.50 14.68 -2.04
CA ILE A 278 -38.29 14.70 -2.87
C ILE A 278 -37.01 14.32 -2.08
N ARG A 279 -37.09 13.99 -0.77
CA ARG A 279 -35.92 13.61 0.06
C ARG A 279 -35.40 12.18 -0.12
N ARG A 280 -35.85 11.43 -1.12
CA ARG A 280 -35.32 10.08 -1.37
C ARG A 280 -33.92 10.19 -1.98
N THR A 281 -32.91 9.77 -1.23
CA THR A 281 -31.55 9.58 -1.75
C THR A 281 -31.55 8.36 -2.65
N TYR A 282 -31.25 8.54 -3.93
CA TYR A 282 -31.09 7.43 -4.85
C TYR A 282 -29.65 6.96 -4.78
N THR A 283 -29.47 5.73 -4.31
CA THR A 283 -28.16 5.06 -4.27
C THR A 283 -28.09 4.15 -5.48
N ILE A 284 -27.25 4.51 -6.45
CA ILE A 284 -26.94 3.65 -7.59
C ILE A 284 -25.62 2.98 -7.25
N ALA A 285 -25.67 1.69 -6.88
CA ALA A 285 -24.48 0.88 -6.70
C ALA A 285 -24.11 0.25 -8.06
N ARG A 286 -22.86 0.44 -8.50
CA ARG A 286 -22.32 -0.36 -9.61
C ARG A 286 -22.23 -1.84 -9.20
N GLN A 287 -22.03 -2.74 -10.15
CA GLN A 287 -21.75 -4.15 -9.83
C GLN A 287 -20.35 -4.25 -9.20
N VAL A 288 -20.17 -5.17 -8.24
CA VAL A 288 -18.84 -5.47 -7.68
C VAL A 288 -17.98 -6.00 -8.83
N PRO A 289 -16.76 -5.49 -9.06
CA PRO A 289 -15.87 -6.08 -10.05
C PRO A 289 -15.64 -7.56 -9.73
N SER A 290 -15.73 -8.41 -10.74
CA SER A 290 -15.62 -9.87 -10.57
C SER A 290 -14.23 -10.32 -10.12
N GLN A 291 -13.21 -9.52 -10.43
CA GLN A 291 -11.84 -9.79 -10.02
C GLN A 291 -11.54 -9.08 -8.71
N VAL A 292 -11.07 -9.83 -7.71
CA VAL A 292 -10.53 -9.28 -6.45
C VAL A 292 -9.35 -8.37 -6.80
N PRO A 293 -9.25 -7.16 -6.22
CA PRO A 293 -8.11 -6.30 -6.48
C PRO A 293 -6.85 -6.99 -5.93
N LYS A 294 -5.74 -6.85 -6.63
CA LYS A 294 -4.50 -7.55 -6.32
C LYS A 294 -3.47 -6.54 -5.85
N SER A 295 -3.16 -6.56 -4.57
CA SER A 295 -2.02 -5.83 -4.01
C SER A 295 -1.28 -6.75 -3.06
N TYR A 296 -0.26 -7.43 -3.57
CA TYR A 296 0.43 -8.48 -2.86
C TYR A 296 1.63 -7.95 -2.08
N ARG A 297 1.68 -8.23 -0.79
CA ARG A 297 2.88 -8.04 0.03
C ARG A 297 3.62 -9.38 0.16
N PRO A 298 4.91 -9.47 -0.19
CA PRO A 298 5.68 -10.70 -0.07
C PRO A 298 5.91 -11.05 1.41
N MET A 299 5.82 -12.34 1.74
CA MET A 299 5.83 -12.83 3.13
C MET A 299 6.88 -13.89 3.38
N SER A 300 6.95 -14.91 2.52
CA SER A 300 7.96 -15.97 2.58
C SER A 300 8.14 -16.55 1.20
N TYR A 301 9.27 -17.21 0.98
CA TYR A 301 9.52 -17.92 -0.27
C TYR A 301 10.45 -19.10 -0.03
N TRP A 302 10.41 -20.05 -0.94
CA TRP A 302 11.32 -21.19 -0.97
C TRP A 302 11.49 -21.67 -2.41
N HIS A 303 12.67 -22.16 -2.75
CA HIS A 303 12.95 -22.70 -4.06
C HIS A 303 14.03 -23.77 -4.00
N THR A 304 13.99 -24.68 -4.96
CA THR A 304 15.02 -25.69 -5.17
C THR A 304 15.13 -26.04 -6.65
N LEU A 305 16.27 -26.62 -7.02
CA LEU A 305 16.54 -27.14 -8.36
C LEU A 305 16.85 -28.62 -8.27
N VAL A 306 15.98 -29.43 -8.86
CA VAL A 306 16.03 -30.89 -8.83
C VAL A 306 16.65 -31.38 -10.14
N PRO A 307 17.87 -31.95 -10.10
CA PRO A 307 18.61 -32.23 -11.31
C PRO A 307 18.02 -33.38 -12.15
N GLY A 308 18.13 -33.28 -13.47
CA GLY A 308 17.86 -34.39 -14.40
C GLY A 308 16.40 -34.81 -14.57
N ILE A 309 15.44 -34.03 -14.08
CA ILE A 309 13.99 -34.34 -14.17
C ILE A 309 13.16 -33.22 -14.81
N GLY A 310 13.80 -32.32 -15.57
CA GLY A 310 13.14 -31.19 -16.24
C GLY A 310 12.02 -31.61 -17.19
N GLU A 311 12.20 -32.74 -17.90
CA GLU A 311 11.19 -33.28 -18.83
C GLU A 311 9.90 -33.74 -18.13
N HIS A 312 9.94 -33.98 -16.81
CA HIS A 312 8.79 -34.43 -16.04
C HIS A 312 7.93 -33.29 -15.47
N GLU A 313 8.19 -32.03 -15.87
CA GLU A 313 7.51 -30.83 -15.38
C GLU A 313 5.98 -30.97 -15.27
N GLN A 314 5.31 -31.40 -16.35
CA GLN A 314 3.85 -31.49 -16.38
C GLN A 314 3.30 -32.52 -15.39
N GLY A 315 3.96 -33.67 -15.28
CA GLY A 315 3.58 -34.72 -14.33
C GLY A 315 3.75 -34.28 -12.88
N VAL A 316 4.86 -33.58 -12.59
CA VAL A 316 5.11 -33.02 -11.26
C VAL A 316 4.11 -31.93 -10.92
N ARG A 317 3.81 -31.02 -11.86
CA ARG A 317 2.79 -29.98 -11.68
C ARG A 317 1.40 -30.59 -11.42
N ALA A 318 1.00 -31.61 -12.17
CA ALA A 318 -0.28 -32.29 -11.98
C ALA A 318 -0.35 -32.99 -10.60
N GLY A 319 0.73 -33.67 -10.19
CA GLY A 319 0.84 -34.29 -8.87
C GLY A 319 0.75 -33.26 -7.74
N LEU A 320 1.49 -32.14 -7.85
CA LEU A 320 1.42 -31.04 -6.89
C LEU A 320 0.02 -30.43 -6.83
N LYS A 321 -0.61 -30.17 -7.97
CA LYS A 321 -1.99 -29.64 -8.02
C LYS A 321 -2.95 -30.55 -7.26
N SER A 322 -2.89 -31.86 -7.50
CA SER A 322 -3.73 -32.83 -6.79
C SER A 322 -3.44 -32.86 -5.28
N GLY A 323 -2.18 -32.78 -4.87
CA GLY A 323 -1.80 -32.70 -3.46
C GLY A 323 -2.30 -31.41 -2.78
N LEU A 324 -2.21 -30.28 -3.48
CA LEU A 324 -2.66 -28.97 -3.00
C LEU A 324 -4.20 -28.89 -2.91
N GLU A 325 -4.91 -29.50 -3.85
CA GLU A 325 -6.39 -29.63 -3.80
C GLU A 325 -6.86 -30.50 -2.62
N GLY A 326 -5.98 -31.37 -2.09
CA GLY A 326 -6.25 -32.21 -0.92
C GLY A 326 -5.98 -31.54 0.44
N LEU A 327 -5.59 -30.25 0.46
CA LEU A 327 -5.31 -29.53 1.71
C LEU A 327 -6.60 -29.31 2.53
N ASP A 328 -6.59 -29.77 3.79
CA ASP A 328 -7.68 -29.56 4.74
C ASP A 328 -7.53 -28.20 5.46
N LEU A 329 -7.67 -27.12 4.69
CA LEU A 329 -7.64 -25.75 5.19
C LEU A 329 -8.93 -25.03 4.80
N PRO A 330 -9.54 -24.22 5.70
CA PRO A 330 -10.78 -23.54 5.42
C PRO A 330 -10.62 -22.55 4.25
N ASP A 331 -11.66 -22.47 3.42
CA ASP A 331 -11.76 -21.55 2.28
C ASP A 331 -10.58 -21.63 1.30
N THR A 332 -9.95 -22.81 1.18
CA THR A 332 -8.82 -23.01 0.28
C THR A 332 -9.30 -23.23 -1.14
N ALA A 333 -8.75 -22.45 -2.07
CA ALA A 333 -8.96 -22.60 -3.50
C ALA A 333 -7.63 -22.78 -4.21
N VAL A 334 -7.56 -23.78 -5.08
CA VAL A 334 -6.41 -24.02 -5.98
C VAL A 334 -6.83 -23.66 -7.39
N ALA A 335 -6.07 -22.81 -8.04
CA ALA A 335 -6.33 -22.38 -9.41
C ALA A 335 -5.03 -22.32 -10.20
N GLU A 336 -5.06 -22.73 -11.46
CA GLU A 336 -3.94 -22.59 -12.37
C GLU A 336 -4.05 -21.24 -13.08
N LYS A 337 -2.97 -20.46 -13.05
CA LYS A 337 -2.92 -19.12 -13.65
C LYS A 337 -1.66 -18.94 -14.45
N GLU A 338 -1.81 -18.44 -15.67
CA GLU A 338 -0.70 -17.95 -16.46
C GLU A 338 -0.34 -16.54 -15.94
N LEU A 339 0.90 -16.37 -15.50
CA LEU A 339 1.45 -15.09 -15.08
C LEU A 339 2.58 -14.72 -16.02
N THR A 340 2.47 -13.52 -16.60
CA THR A 340 3.60 -12.86 -17.26
C THR A 340 4.60 -12.44 -16.19
N GLN A 341 5.82 -12.96 -16.28
CA GLN A 341 6.94 -12.55 -15.46
C GLN A 341 8.02 -11.95 -16.35
N TRP A 342 8.57 -10.81 -15.92
CA TRP A 342 9.73 -10.21 -16.56
C TRP A 342 11.00 -10.89 -16.05
N GLY A 343 11.71 -11.57 -16.95
CA GLY A 343 13.04 -12.12 -16.67
C GLY A 343 14.10 -11.02 -16.61
N GLY A 344 15.27 -11.33 -16.05
CA GLY A 344 16.40 -10.39 -15.86
C GLY A 344 17.02 -9.80 -17.15
N TYR A 345 16.43 -10.07 -18.32
CA TYR A 345 16.88 -9.58 -19.62
C TYR A 345 15.75 -8.94 -20.42
N THR A 346 14.75 -8.34 -19.77
CA THR A 346 13.55 -7.76 -20.42
C THR A 346 12.74 -8.76 -21.26
N LEU A 347 13.00 -10.06 -21.10
CA LEU A 347 12.22 -11.10 -21.75
C LEU A 347 10.93 -11.31 -20.95
N GLU A 348 9.81 -11.10 -21.64
CA GLU A 348 8.51 -11.44 -21.14
C GLU A 348 8.33 -12.96 -21.22
N GLU A 349 8.36 -13.63 -20.07
CA GLU A 349 8.10 -15.07 -19.98
C GLU A 349 6.73 -15.30 -19.40
N LYS A 350 5.89 -16.03 -20.14
CA LYS A 350 4.62 -16.52 -19.61
C LYS A 350 4.85 -17.84 -18.91
N ARG A 351 4.54 -17.86 -17.61
CA ARG A 351 4.74 -19.02 -16.76
C ARG A 351 3.42 -19.43 -16.14
N THR A 352 3.17 -20.73 -16.11
CA THR A 352 2.01 -21.28 -15.43
C THR A 352 2.34 -21.48 -13.96
N TRP A 353 1.51 -20.90 -13.09
CA TRP A 353 1.60 -21.01 -11.64
C TRP A 353 0.36 -21.69 -11.08
N LEU A 354 0.56 -22.53 -10.07
CA LEU A 354 -0.52 -23.01 -9.22
C LEU A 354 -0.72 -21.98 -8.10
N THR A 355 -1.85 -21.29 -8.13
CA THR A 355 -2.25 -20.33 -7.10
C THR A 355 -3.07 -21.05 -6.04
N VAL A 356 -2.55 -21.14 -4.82
CA VAL A 356 -3.30 -21.60 -3.65
C VAL A 356 -3.69 -20.37 -2.84
N SER A 357 -4.98 -20.17 -2.60
CA SER A 357 -5.46 -19.03 -1.81
C SER A 357 -6.35 -19.51 -0.68
N SER A 358 -6.16 -18.96 0.52
CA SER A 358 -7.09 -19.09 1.64
C SER A 358 -7.29 -17.70 2.24
N ARG A 359 -8.54 -17.22 2.23
CA ARG A 359 -8.89 -15.84 2.62
C ARG A 359 -8.04 -14.79 1.87
N ARG A 360 -7.17 -14.06 2.58
CA ARG A 360 -6.25 -13.05 2.01
C ARG A 360 -4.86 -13.61 1.69
N ALA A 361 -4.53 -14.80 2.22
CA ALA A 361 -3.26 -15.46 1.96
C ALA A 361 -3.26 -16.08 0.57
N VAL A 362 -2.16 -15.89 -0.15
CA VAL A 362 -1.97 -16.44 -1.49
C VAL A 362 -0.57 -17.01 -1.59
N VAL A 363 -0.45 -18.28 -1.94
CA VAL A 363 0.83 -18.94 -2.24
C VAL A 363 0.85 -19.30 -3.72
N LEU A 364 1.86 -18.80 -4.43
CA LEU A 364 2.09 -19.12 -5.84
C LEU A 364 3.14 -20.22 -5.90
N VAL A 365 2.77 -21.39 -6.41
CA VAL A 365 3.68 -22.53 -6.60
C VAL A 365 4.05 -22.64 -8.07
N GLY A 366 5.35 -22.67 -8.31
CA GLY A 366 5.98 -22.70 -9.62
C GLY A 366 6.74 -23.99 -9.85
N VAL A 367 6.57 -24.59 -11.03
CA VAL A 367 7.23 -25.82 -11.46
C VAL A 367 7.60 -25.65 -12.92
N TRP A 368 8.89 -25.61 -13.22
CA TRP A 368 9.38 -25.36 -14.58
C TRP A 368 10.63 -26.17 -14.88
N GLY A 369 10.71 -26.73 -16.07
CA GLY A 369 11.94 -27.31 -16.63
C GLY A 369 12.93 -26.19 -16.95
N TYR A 370 14.13 -26.30 -16.43
CA TYR A 370 15.27 -25.45 -16.75
C TYR A 370 16.36 -26.32 -17.38
N GLY A 371 16.25 -26.54 -18.69
CA GLY A 371 17.07 -27.53 -19.39
C GLY A 371 16.75 -28.94 -18.92
N ALA A 372 17.77 -29.68 -18.45
CA ALA A 372 17.59 -31.03 -17.90
C ALA A 372 17.05 -31.02 -16.47
N ASP A 373 17.05 -29.88 -15.78
CA ASP A 373 16.71 -29.79 -14.36
C ASP A 373 15.30 -29.25 -14.16
N LEU A 374 14.70 -29.52 -13.00
CA LEU A 374 13.38 -29.02 -12.63
C LEU A 374 13.51 -27.97 -11.52
N TYR A 375 13.12 -26.75 -11.83
CA TYR A 375 13.01 -25.67 -10.86
C TYR A 375 11.64 -25.72 -10.19
N VAL A 376 11.63 -25.88 -8.87
CA VAL A 376 10.42 -25.92 -8.04
C VAL A 376 10.51 -24.81 -7.01
N SER A 377 9.52 -23.93 -6.96
CA SER A 377 9.49 -22.85 -5.99
C SER A 377 8.09 -22.56 -5.51
N TRP A 378 7.98 -21.89 -4.37
CA TRP A 378 6.75 -21.21 -4.00
C TRP A 378 7.05 -19.87 -3.35
N ASP A 379 6.16 -18.91 -3.62
CA ASP A 379 6.22 -17.56 -3.08
C ASP A 379 4.89 -17.29 -2.36
N ALA A 380 4.95 -16.95 -1.07
CA ALA A 380 3.79 -16.58 -0.27
C ALA A 380 3.61 -15.06 -0.21
N TYR A 381 2.35 -14.66 -0.36
CA TYR A 381 1.91 -13.28 -0.41
C TYR A 381 0.68 -13.09 0.47
N LEU A 382 0.51 -11.87 0.96
CA LEU A 382 -0.74 -11.40 1.55
C LEU A 382 -1.40 -10.38 0.64
N ASN A 383 -2.66 -10.59 0.28
CA ASN A 383 -3.42 -9.59 -0.46
C ASN A 383 -3.89 -8.48 0.48
N THR A 384 -3.32 -7.30 0.30
CA THR A 384 -3.59 -6.12 1.12
C THR A 384 -4.78 -5.31 0.63
N SER A 385 -5.30 -5.56 -0.58
CA SER A 385 -6.42 -4.80 -1.13
C SER A 385 -7.74 -5.57 -1.17
N PHE A 386 -8.84 -4.82 -0.99
CA PHE A 386 -10.20 -5.31 -1.15
C PHE A 386 -11.07 -4.23 -1.80
N TRP A 387 -12.21 -4.64 -2.34
CA TRP A 387 -13.20 -3.70 -2.87
C TRP A 387 -13.99 -3.08 -1.73
N ASP A 388 -13.96 -1.76 -1.62
CA ASP A 388 -14.83 -1.00 -0.73
C ASP A 388 -15.74 -0.06 -1.53
N ARG A 389 -16.94 0.16 -1.01
CA ARG A 389 -17.94 1.03 -1.64
C ARG A 389 -17.72 2.46 -1.19
N ARG A 390 -17.29 3.32 -2.12
CA ARG A 390 -17.10 4.74 -1.84
C ARG A 390 -18.01 5.62 -2.67
N PRO A 391 -18.51 6.73 -2.11
CA PRO A 391 -19.27 7.71 -2.87
C PRO A 391 -18.33 8.35 -3.89
N VAL A 392 -18.72 8.32 -5.17
CA VAL A 392 -17.98 9.00 -6.23
C VAL A 392 -17.99 10.49 -5.94
N LYS A 393 -16.83 11.05 -5.55
CA LYS A 393 -16.70 12.47 -5.17
C LYS A 393 -17.09 13.45 -6.29
N THR A 394 -17.16 12.96 -7.53
CA THR A 394 -17.23 13.83 -8.70
C THR A 394 -18.11 13.28 -9.82
N ILE A 395 -19.41 13.56 -9.79
CA ILE A 395 -20.18 13.68 -11.04
C ILE A 395 -20.02 15.14 -11.52
N TRP A 396 -18.82 15.45 -12.03
CA TRP A 396 -18.45 16.77 -12.54
C TRP A 396 -19.50 17.40 -13.48
N PRO A 397 -20.10 16.68 -14.46
CA PRO A 397 -21.08 17.27 -15.36
C PRO A 397 -22.37 17.68 -14.62
N VAL A 398 -22.80 16.92 -13.62
CA VAL A 398 -23.99 17.25 -12.82
C VAL A 398 -23.75 18.47 -11.93
N LYS A 399 -22.55 18.58 -11.33
CA LYS A 399 -22.16 19.79 -10.57
C LYS A 399 -22.08 21.03 -11.46
N LYS A 400 -21.58 20.91 -12.71
CA LYS A 400 -21.54 22.02 -13.68
C LYS A 400 -22.95 22.41 -14.16
N LEU A 401 -23.78 21.45 -14.53
CA LEU A 401 -25.15 21.69 -14.96
C LEU A 401 -25.96 22.36 -13.84
N ALA A 402 -25.83 21.89 -12.60
CA ALA A 402 -26.48 22.48 -11.44
C ALA A 402 -25.91 23.86 -11.03
N ARG A 403 -24.72 24.25 -11.50
CA ARG A 403 -24.24 25.64 -11.40
C ARG A 403 -24.88 26.52 -12.48
N ALA A 404 -25.04 26.01 -13.70
CA ALA A 404 -25.58 26.75 -14.84
C ALA A 404 -27.09 27.00 -14.75
N THR A 405 -27.85 26.08 -14.17
CA THR A 405 -29.33 26.07 -14.22
C THR A 405 -30.03 26.59 -12.95
N GLY A 406 -29.28 27.11 -11.97
CA GLY A 406 -29.82 27.74 -10.75
C GLY A 406 -29.91 26.81 -9.53
N SER A 407 -30.17 27.38 -8.35
CA SER A 407 -30.06 26.72 -7.05
C SER A 407 -31.05 25.55 -6.84
N TRP A 408 -32.20 25.56 -7.53
CA TRP A 408 -33.22 24.53 -7.37
C TRP A 408 -32.78 23.17 -7.93
N LEU A 409 -32.03 23.14 -9.04
CA LEU A 409 -31.45 21.92 -9.59
C LEU A 409 -30.28 21.39 -8.75
N ARG A 410 -29.61 22.23 -7.95
CA ARG A 410 -28.61 21.73 -6.96
C ARG A 410 -29.25 20.84 -5.92
N ALA A 411 -30.46 21.15 -5.47
CA ALA A 411 -31.17 20.34 -4.49
C ALA A 411 -31.52 18.94 -5.04
N LEU A 412 -31.77 18.83 -6.35
CA LEU A 412 -31.98 17.54 -7.01
C LEU A 412 -30.64 16.82 -7.29
N ALA A 413 -29.63 17.55 -7.76
CA ALA A 413 -28.30 17.03 -8.10
C ALA A 413 -27.48 16.55 -6.87
N SER A 414 -27.68 17.13 -5.69
CA SER A 414 -26.99 16.72 -4.46
C SER A 414 -27.47 15.38 -3.89
N ARG A 415 -28.47 14.73 -4.50
CA ARG A 415 -29.21 13.60 -3.90
C ARG A 415 -29.00 12.25 -4.60
N VAL A 416 -28.25 12.22 -5.70
CA VAL A 416 -27.81 10.96 -6.31
C VAL A 416 -26.42 10.66 -5.78
N GLN A 417 -26.33 9.66 -4.90
CA GLN A 417 -25.05 9.10 -4.51
C GLN A 417 -24.78 7.91 -5.43
N VAL A 418 -23.85 8.09 -6.35
CA VAL A 418 -23.28 6.96 -7.09
C VAL A 418 -22.22 6.36 -6.19
N LEU A 419 -22.43 5.12 -5.79
CA LEU A 419 -21.41 4.33 -5.09
C LEU A 419 -20.61 3.57 -6.15
N ASP A 420 -19.31 3.75 -6.11
CA ASP A 420 -18.37 2.98 -6.93
C ASP A 420 -17.48 2.14 -6.03
N TYR A 421 -16.86 1.11 -6.60
CA TYR A 421 -15.91 0.29 -5.87
C TYR A 421 -14.51 0.84 -6.09
N GLU A 422 -13.82 1.15 -5.00
CA GLU A 422 -12.42 1.53 -5.01
C GLU A 422 -11.62 0.40 -4.33
N ALA A 423 -10.45 0.08 -4.89
CA ALA A 423 -9.54 -0.84 -4.23
C ALA A 423 -8.87 -0.10 -3.06
N ILE A 424 -9.09 -0.59 -1.84
CA ILE A 424 -8.51 0.02 -0.64
C ILE A 424 -7.54 -0.94 0.01
N ALA A 425 -6.39 -0.42 0.44
CA ALA A 425 -5.46 -1.15 1.28
C ALA A 425 -6.02 -1.30 2.70
N THR A 426 -6.22 -2.54 3.17
CA THR A 426 -6.50 -2.84 4.58
C THR A 426 -5.19 -2.94 5.34
N PRO A 427 -5.09 -2.38 6.57
CA PRO A 427 -4.01 -2.75 7.47
C PRO A 427 -3.99 -4.26 7.68
N MET A 428 -2.79 -4.81 7.86
CA MET A 428 -2.61 -6.24 8.14
C MET A 428 -2.79 -6.46 9.64
N THR A 429 -3.47 -7.55 9.97
CA THR A 429 -3.71 -7.99 11.35
C THR A 429 -2.83 -9.20 11.66
N GLU A 430 -2.63 -9.52 12.95
CA GLU A 430 -1.90 -10.73 13.36
C GLU A 430 -2.53 -12.01 12.81
N TYR A 431 -3.85 -12.04 12.63
CA TYR A 431 -4.57 -13.15 12.02
C TYR A 431 -4.19 -13.35 10.55
N ASP A 432 -3.98 -12.25 9.80
CA ASP A 432 -3.53 -12.34 8.41
C ASP A 432 -2.13 -12.98 8.31
N TYR A 433 -1.24 -12.66 9.25
CA TYR A 433 0.08 -13.29 9.34
C TYR A 433 -0.01 -14.78 9.69
N ALA A 434 -0.90 -15.14 10.62
CA ALA A 434 -1.14 -16.53 10.99
C ALA A 434 -1.71 -17.34 9.82
N ASP A 435 -2.68 -16.78 9.09
CA ASP A 435 -3.29 -17.41 7.92
C ASP A 435 -2.24 -17.66 6.81
N VAL A 436 -1.38 -16.68 6.52
CA VAL A 436 -0.29 -16.86 5.55
C VAL A 436 0.71 -17.91 6.01
N SER A 437 1.12 -17.90 7.29
CA SER A 437 2.06 -18.89 7.82
C SER A 437 1.49 -20.30 7.72
N ALA A 438 0.25 -20.49 8.16
CA ALA A 438 -0.41 -21.80 8.11
C ALA A 438 -0.53 -22.31 6.67
N LEU A 439 -0.91 -21.43 5.73
CA LEU A 439 -1.00 -21.77 4.32
C LEU A 439 0.38 -22.09 3.72
N SER A 440 1.41 -21.28 4.00
CA SER A 440 2.76 -21.52 3.48
C SER A 440 3.35 -22.81 4.01
N ASP A 441 3.14 -23.12 5.29
CA ASP A 441 3.66 -24.35 5.91
C ASP A 441 2.98 -25.60 5.31
N ALA A 442 1.66 -25.53 5.09
CA ALA A 442 0.91 -26.61 4.46
C ALA A 442 1.35 -26.84 3.00
N VAL A 443 1.49 -25.76 2.22
CA VAL A 443 1.99 -25.83 0.84
C VAL A 443 3.41 -26.36 0.82
N HIS A 444 4.29 -25.85 1.69
CA HIS A 444 5.68 -26.28 1.77
C HIS A 444 5.81 -27.77 2.07
N LYS A 445 4.99 -28.29 2.99
CA LYS A 445 4.93 -29.72 3.29
C LYS A 445 4.56 -30.55 2.05
N VAL A 446 3.49 -30.19 1.32
CA VAL A 446 3.08 -30.90 0.10
C VAL A 446 4.18 -30.84 -0.98
N VAL A 447 4.82 -29.68 -1.14
CA VAL A 447 5.92 -29.50 -2.09
C VAL A 447 7.12 -30.38 -1.71
N LEU A 448 7.55 -30.37 -0.45
CA LEU A 448 8.65 -31.19 0.02
C LEU A 448 8.35 -32.68 -0.13
N GLU A 449 7.17 -33.16 0.28
CA GLU A 449 6.78 -34.56 0.12
C GLU A 449 6.82 -34.99 -1.36
N THR A 450 6.36 -34.13 -2.27
CA THR A 450 6.41 -34.40 -3.71
C THR A 450 7.85 -34.45 -4.23
N VAL A 451 8.69 -33.49 -3.85
CA VAL A 451 10.10 -33.46 -4.26
C VAL A 451 10.86 -34.68 -3.70
N GLU A 452 10.62 -35.08 -2.46
CA GLU A 452 11.26 -36.26 -1.85
C GLU A 452 10.86 -37.57 -2.54
N VAL A 453 9.59 -37.69 -2.96
CA VAL A 453 9.14 -38.84 -3.77
C VAL A 453 9.87 -38.87 -5.11
N LEU A 454 10.07 -37.71 -5.75
CA LEU A 454 10.82 -37.62 -7.01
C LEU A 454 12.30 -37.97 -6.80
N GLN A 455 12.95 -37.44 -5.76
CA GLN A 455 14.35 -37.77 -5.45
C GLN A 455 14.56 -39.27 -5.27
N LYS A 456 13.66 -39.93 -4.52
CA LYS A 456 13.72 -41.39 -4.33
C LYS A 456 13.50 -42.14 -5.64
N ARG A 457 12.53 -41.72 -6.46
CA ARG A 457 12.19 -42.36 -7.73
C ARG A 457 13.35 -42.29 -8.73
N PHE A 458 14.05 -41.15 -8.80
CA PHE A 458 15.13 -40.88 -9.75
C PHE A 458 16.53 -41.03 -9.16
N ARG A 459 16.66 -41.50 -7.91
CA ARG A 459 17.94 -41.71 -7.20
C ARG A 459 18.83 -40.46 -7.17
N ILE A 460 18.23 -39.31 -6.88
CA ILE A 460 18.94 -38.04 -6.79
C ILE A 460 19.51 -37.89 -5.37
N GLU A 461 20.84 -37.89 -5.22
CA GLU A 461 21.54 -37.82 -3.93
C GLU A 461 21.70 -36.40 -3.36
N ARG A 462 21.21 -35.37 -4.08
CA ARG A 462 21.37 -33.98 -3.68
C ARG A 462 20.57 -33.64 -2.42
N GLU A 463 21.23 -33.09 -1.41
CA GLU A 463 20.56 -32.52 -0.23
C GLU A 463 19.71 -31.30 -0.62
N LEU A 464 18.45 -31.30 -0.18
CA LEU A 464 17.53 -30.19 -0.38
C LEU A 464 17.62 -29.23 0.80
N ASP A 465 17.67 -27.93 0.52
CA ASP A 465 17.36 -26.95 1.55
C ASP A 465 15.88 -27.07 1.90
N ARG A 466 15.60 -27.37 3.17
CA ARG A 466 14.24 -27.55 3.70
C ARG A 466 13.71 -26.30 4.40
N THR A 467 14.50 -25.24 4.50
CA THR A 467 14.13 -24.09 5.33
C THR A 467 13.52 -22.99 4.46
N PRO A 468 12.25 -22.62 4.65
CA PRO A 468 11.69 -21.46 3.96
C PRO A 468 12.37 -20.17 4.42
N VAL A 469 12.54 -19.23 3.48
CA VAL A 469 13.04 -17.90 3.80
C VAL A 469 11.87 -17.00 4.14
N HIS A 470 11.86 -16.48 5.37
CA HIS A 470 10.84 -15.54 5.83
C HIS A 470 11.30 -14.10 5.60
N VAL A 471 10.44 -13.29 4.97
CA VAL A 471 10.69 -11.85 4.83
C VAL A 471 10.46 -11.20 6.20
N PRO A 472 11.43 -10.42 6.72
CA PRO A 472 11.26 -9.77 8.01
C PRO A 472 10.05 -8.84 8.00
N ARG A 473 9.31 -8.79 9.11
CA ARG A 473 8.11 -7.94 9.29
C ARG A 473 8.41 -6.44 9.29
N THR A 474 9.66 -6.05 9.10
CA THR A 474 10.14 -4.68 9.09
C THR A 474 9.37 -3.86 8.06
N GLY A 475 8.60 -2.87 8.53
CA GLY A 475 7.75 -2.01 7.70
C GLY A 475 6.24 -2.16 7.93
N ALA A 476 5.78 -2.77 9.04
CA ALA A 476 4.37 -2.72 9.42
C ALA A 476 4.01 -1.52 10.32
N GLU A 477 5.00 -0.86 10.95
CA GLU A 477 4.78 0.32 11.81
C GLU A 477 4.98 1.67 11.09
N GLY A 478 5.42 1.67 9.83
CA GLY A 478 5.45 2.86 8.97
C GLY A 478 4.18 2.95 8.13
N ARG A 479 3.51 4.11 8.12
CA ARG A 479 2.29 4.43 7.35
C ARG A 479 2.32 3.89 5.90
N PRO A 480 1.13 3.64 5.29
CA PRO A 480 1.02 3.14 3.91
C PRO A 480 1.55 4.17 2.91
N GLY A 481 2.85 4.11 2.63
CA GLY A 481 3.47 4.64 1.42
C GLY A 481 3.18 3.69 0.25
N VAL A 482 2.95 4.29 -0.91
CA VAL A 482 2.67 3.64 -2.20
C VAL A 482 3.66 2.49 -2.43
N ALA A 483 3.15 1.36 -2.93
CA ALA A 483 3.92 0.17 -3.26
C ALA A 483 5.01 0.50 -4.29
N GLU A 484 6.20 0.80 -3.80
CA GLU A 484 7.43 0.82 -4.55
C GLU A 484 7.86 -0.62 -4.81
N SER A 485 8.11 -0.93 -6.08
CA SER A 485 8.59 -2.24 -6.53
C SER A 485 9.77 -2.67 -5.68
N ALA A 486 9.59 -3.73 -4.89
CA ALA A 486 10.70 -4.38 -4.22
C ALA A 486 11.65 -4.97 -5.27
N GLU A 487 12.70 -4.22 -5.61
CA GLU A 487 13.87 -4.76 -6.29
C GLU A 487 14.44 -5.91 -5.45
N ARG A 488 14.47 -7.11 -6.03
CA ARG A 488 15.04 -8.31 -5.41
C ARG A 488 16.57 -8.18 -5.36
N PRO A 489 17.23 -8.73 -4.32
CA PRO A 489 18.68 -8.76 -4.24
C PRO A 489 19.24 -9.73 -5.29
N THR A 490 19.94 -9.21 -6.29
CA THR A 490 20.58 -9.97 -7.38
C THR A 490 22.02 -10.43 -7.08
N SER A 491 22.45 -10.43 -5.81
CA SER A 491 23.87 -10.59 -5.46
C SER A 491 24.42 -12.04 -5.42
N GLY A 492 23.62 -13.06 -5.76
CA GLY A 492 24.08 -14.46 -5.71
C GLY A 492 24.75 -15.04 -6.97
N LEU A 493 24.56 -14.43 -8.16
CA LEU A 493 24.82 -15.13 -9.43
C LEU A 493 25.90 -14.50 -10.33
N LYS A 494 26.49 -13.35 -9.95
CA LYS A 494 27.59 -12.72 -10.71
C LYS A 494 28.95 -13.41 -10.50
N SER A 495 29.14 -14.24 -9.47
CA SER A 495 30.40 -14.96 -9.23
C SER A 495 30.62 -16.18 -10.12
N LEU A 496 29.59 -16.65 -10.85
CA LEU A 496 29.66 -17.84 -11.71
C LEU A 496 30.06 -17.53 -13.17
N LEU A 497 30.03 -16.27 -13.62
CA LEU A 497 30.16 -15.92 -15.05
C LEU A 497 31.42 -15.12 -15.44
N SER A 498 32.34 -14.85 -14.51
CA SER A 498 33.67 -14.32 -14.87
C SER A 498 34.64 -15.37 -15.42
N GLY A 499 34.30 -16.68 -15.31
CA GLY A 499 35.14 -17.79 -15.78
C GLY A 499 35.00 -18.17 -17.27
N LEU A 500 34.02 -17.65 -18.02
CA LEU A 500 33.68 -18.18 -19.35
C LEU A 500 33.99 -17.25 -20.54
N ARG A 501 34.85 -16.24 -20.36
CA ARG A 501 35.25 -15.33 -21.45
C ARG A 501 36.76 -15.31 -21.69
N ARG A 502 37.37 -16.49 -21.87
CA ARG A 502 38.66 -16.65 -22.59
C ARG A 502 38.73 -18.04 -23.22
N LYS A 503 38.16 -18.14 -24.42
CA LYS A 503 38.55 -19.03 -25.54
C LYS A 503 37.51 -18.85 -26.65
N ARG A 504 37.74 -17.86 -27.50
CA ARG A 504 37.54 -17.90 -28.95
C ARG A 504 38.43 -16.82 -29.55
#